data_AF-A0A929FPA9-F1
#
_entry.id   AF-A0A929FPA9-F1
#
_cell.length_a   1.000
_cell.length_b   1.000
_cell.length_c   1.000
_cell.angle_alpha   90.00
_cell.angle_beta   90.00
_cell.angle_gamma   90.00
#
_symmetry.space_group_name_H-M   'P 1'
#
loop_
_entity.id
_entity.type
_entity.pdbx_description
1 polymer ?
#
loop_
_entity_poly.entity_id
_entity_poly.type
_entity_poly.pdbx_seq_one_letter_code
_entity_poly.pdbx_strand_id
1 'polypeptide(L)' 'MKAPIRLLPGAIADLFAQVSHSGRVTLADQYGLMAALLEDSLTEEERASIDRLLYACRRRKMRIVDELSVLS' A
#
# COMPACT_ATOMS: atom_id res chain seq x y z
N MET A 1 10.33 14.89 18.18
CA MET A 1 9.74 15.21 16.86
C MET A 1 9.76 13.93 16.04
N LYS A 2 8.61 13.38 15.63
CA LYS A 2 8.60 12.28 14.65
C LYS A 2 8.89 12.90 13.29
N ALA A 3 9.87 12.36 12.55
CA ALA A 3 10.11 12.79 11.18
C ALA A 3 8.85 12.52 10.34
N PRO A 4 8.47 13.42 9.40
CA PRO A 4 7.40 13.15 8.47
C PRO A 4 7.75 11.89 7.67
N ILE A 5 6.85 10.90 7.68
CA ILE A 5 7.04 9.64 6.96
C ILE A 5 6.54 9.86 5.54
N ARG A 6 7.38 10.49 4.72
CA ARG A 6 7.09 10.67 3.30
C ARG A 6 7.37 9.40 2.54
N LEU A 7 6.39 8.98 1.76
CA LEU A 7 6.59 7.94 0.76
C LEU A 7 7.63 8.38 -0.27
N LEU A 8 8.39 7.40 -0.77
CA LEU A 8 9.22 7.61 -1.94
C LEU A 8 8.31 7.90 -3.14
N PRO A 9 8.71 8.78 -4.07
CA PRO A 9 7.98 8.98 -5.31
C PRO A 9 7.73 7.65 -6.03
N GLY A 10 6.48 7.39 -6.43
CA GLY A 10 6.09 6.16 -7.10
C GLY A 10 5.85 4.95 -6.18
N ALA A 11 6.08 5.07 -4.87
CA ALA A 11 5.93 3.94 -3.94
C ALA A 11 4.52 3.31 -3.95
N ILE A 12 3.46 4.10 -4.13
CA ILE A 12 2.09 3.58 -4.25
C ILE A 12 1.90 2.77 -5.53
N ALA A 13 2.48 3.22 -6.65
CA ALA A 13 2.38 2.51 -7.92
C ALA A 13 3.14 1.17 -7.87
N ASP A 14 4.34 1.17 -7.27
CA ASP A 14 5.15 -0.04 -7.09
C ASP A 14 4.45 -1.04 -6.16
N LEU A 15 3.91 -0.57 -5.03
CA LEU A 15 3.11 -1.39 -4.13
C LEU A 15 1.87 -1.95 -4.84
N PHE A 16 1.17 -1.13 -5.62
CA PHE A 16 0.00 -1.56 -6.38
C PHE A 16 0.37 -2.70 -7.36
N ALA A 17 1.47 -2.55 -8.10
CA ALA A 17 1.95 -3.56 -9.04
C ALA A 17 2.33 -4.87 -8.31
N GLN A 18 3.08 -4.77 -7.21
CA GLN A 18 3.55 -5.92 -6.45
C GLN A 18 2.39 -6.67 -5.76
N VAL A 19 1.45 -5.98 -5.13
CA VAL A 19 0.25 -6.58 -4.51
C VAL A 19 -0.67 -7.18 -5.57
N SER A 20 -0.84 -6.52 -6.71
CA SER A 20 -1.66 -7.03 -7.81
C SER A 20 -1.06 -8.30 -8.42
N HIS A 21 0.27 -8.37 -8.53
CA HIS A 21 0.98 -9.53 -9.04
C HIS A 21 0.94 -10.71 -8.05
N SER A 22 1.21 -10.45 -6.76
CA SER A 22 1.29 -11.51 -5.74
C SER A 22 -0.07 -11.95 -5.21
N GLY A 23 -1.09 -11.08 -5.29
CA GLY A 23 -2.38 -11.26 -4.62
C GLY A 23 -2.29 -11.23 -3.09
N ARG A 24 -1.17 -10.77 -2.53
CA ARG A 24 -0.89 -10.70 -1.09
C ARG A 24 -0.68 -9.25 -0.68
N VAL A 25 -1.26 -8.87 0.45
CA VAL A 25 -1.00 -7.61 1.14
C VAL A 25 -0.29 -7.95 2.43
N THR A 26 0.99 -7.57 2.52
CA THR A 26 1.84 -7.84 3.68
C THR A 26 1.56 -6.85 4.82
N LEU A 27 2.07 -7.14 6.01
CA LEU A 27 1.98 -6.22 7.14
C LEU A 27 2.74 -4.92 6.85
N ALA A 28 3.85 -5.00 6.13
CA ALA A 28 4.61 -3.83 5.68
C ALA A 28 3.79 -2.94 4.73
N ASP A 29 3.06 -3.54 3.79
CA ASP A 29 2.21 -2.81 2.85
C ASP A 29 1.08 -2.07 3.58
N GLN A 30 0.48 -2.69 4.59
CA GLN A 30 -0.55 -2.05 5.40
C GLN A 30 -0.04 -0.80 6.11
N TYR A 31 1.13 -0.91 6.76
CA TYR A 31 1.71 0.26 7.44
C TYR A 31 2.17 1.33 6.44
N GLY A 32 2.66 0.93 5.26
CA GLY A 32 2.95 1.85 4.17
C GLY A 32 1.72 2.62 3.70
N LEU A 33 0.60 1.92 3.47
CA LEU A 33 -0.68 2.52 3.10
C LEU A 33 -1.26 3.42 4.20
N MET A 34 -1.15 3.01 5.47
CA MET A 34 -1.56 3.83 6.61
C MET A 34 -0.75 5.13 6.69
N ALA A 35 0.58 5.05 6.53
CA ALA A 35 1.43 6.23 6.50
C ALA A 35 1.05 7.18 5.35
N ALA A 36 0.81 6.61 4.16
CA ALA A 36 0.36 7.35 2.98
C ALA A 36 -0.93 8.14 3.22
N LEU A 37 -1.94 7.47 3.78
CA LEU A 37 -3.26 8.06 4.02
C LEU A 37 -3.24 9.16 5.10
N LEU A 38 -2.28 9.12 6.01
CA LEU A 38 -2.15 10.09 7.09
C LEU A 38 -1.41 11.38 6.69
N GLU A 39 -0.70 11.40 5.57
CA GLU A 39 0.15 12.54 5.18
C GLU A 39 -0.52 13.64 4.33
N ASP A 40 -1.80 13.51 3.97
CA ASP A 40 -2.57 14.46 3.12
C ASP A 40 -1.80 15.02 1.90
N SER A 41 -0.87 14.23 1.39
CA SER A 41 0.00 14.57 0.26
C SER A 41 -0.26 13.70 -0.97
N LEU A 42 -1.29 12.84 -0.90
CA LEU A 42 -1.64 11.92 -1.97
C LEU A 42 -2.24 12.67 -3.16
N THR A 43 -1.70 12.39 -4.34
CA THR A 43 -2.31 12.78 -5.60
C THR A 43 -3.62 12.00 -5.82
N GLU A 44 -4.46 12.50 -6.73
CA GLU A 44 -5.72 11.83 -7.08
C GLU A 44 -5.47 10.42 -7.66
N GLU A 45 -4.39 10.25 -8.41
CA GLU A 45 -4.00 8.96 -8.99
C GLU A 45 -3.57 7.94 -7.91
N GLU A 46 -2.79 8.38 -6.94
CA GLU A 46 -2.39 7.55 -5.80
C GLU A 46 -3.60 7.17 -4.96
N ARG A 47 -4.50 8.12 -4.70
CA ARG A 47 -5.77 7.88 -3.98
C ARG A 47 -6.62 6.83 -4.71
N ALA A 48 -6.81 6.99 -6.01
CA ALA A 48 -7.54 6.04 -6.83
C ALA A 48 -6.90 4.64 -6.84
N SER A 49 -5.58 4.55 -6.77
CA SER A 49 -4.85 3.28 -6.67
C SER A 49 -5.08 2.60 -5.33
N ILE A 50 -5.04 3.35 -4.22
CA ILE A 50 -5.36 2.83 -2.88
C ILE A 50 -6.80 2.35 -2.81
N ASP A 51 -7.77 3.10 -3.33
CA ASP A 51 -9.19 2.71 -3.34
C ASP A 51 -9.41 1.38 -4.09
N ARG A 52 -8.70 1.16 -5.20
CA ARG A 52 -8.74 -0.11 -5.94
C ARG A 52 -8.20 -1.28 -5.12
N LEU A 53 -7.10 -1.07 -4.38
CA LEU A 53 -6.54 -2.10 -3.49
C LEU A 53 -7.52 -2.46 -2.37
N LEU A 54 -8.09 -1.46 -1.71
CA LEU A 54 -9.08 -1.66 -0.64
C LEU A 54 -10.33 -2.39 -1.17
N TYR A 55 -10.80 -2.00 -2.36
CA TYR A 55 -11.92 -2.67 -3.01
C TYR A 55 -11.60 -4.13 -3.35
N ALA A 56 -10.41 -4.43 -3.89
CA ALA A 56 -9.97 -5.79 -4.19
C ALA A 56 -9.85 -6.65 -2.92
N CYS A 57 -9.31 -6.09 -1.83
CA CYS A 57 -9.26 -6.74 -0.52
C CYS A 57 -10.67 -7.06 -0.01
N ARG A 58 -11.59 -6.07 -0.03
CA ARG A 58 -12.99 -6.25 0.38
C ARG A 58 -13.70 -7.33 -0.44
N ARG A 59 -13.38 -7.47 -1.72
CA ARG A 59 -13.91 -8.51 -2.63
C ARG A 59 -13.23 -9.88 -2.46
N ARG A 60 -12.33 -10.03 -1.48
CA ARG A 60 -11.51 -11.24 -1.25
C ARG A 60 -10.65 -11.65 -2.46
N LYS A 61 -10.33 -10.69 -3.34
CA LYS A 61 -9.42 -10.91 -4.46
C LYS A 61 -7.95 -10.88 -4.05
N MET A 62 -7.68 -10.32 -2.87
CA MET A 62 -6.35 -10.24 -2.26
C MET A 62 -6.42 -10.81 -0.84
N ARG A 63 -5.31 -11.42 -0.40
CA ARG A 63 -5.16 -11.97 0.95
C ARG A 63 -4.24 -11.09 1.76
N ILE A 64 -4.70 -10.67 2.94
CA ILE A 64 -3.84 -10.06 3.95
C ILE A 64 -3.02 -11.17 4.61
N VAL A 65 -1.71 -10.97 4.71
CA VAL A 65 -0.78 -11.94 5.28
C VAL A 65 0.09 -11.25 6.33
N ASP A 66 0.40 -11.97 7.40
CA ASP A 66 1.23 -11.48 8.52
C ASP A 66 2.73 -11.64 8.23
N GLU A 67 3.10 -11.47 6.96
CA GLU A 67 4.48 -11.52 6.50
C GLU A 67 5.02 -10.08 6.52
N LEU A 68 6.28 -9.93 6.93
CA LEU A 68 7.03 -8.74 6.57
C LEU A 68 7.52 -8.93 5.13
N SER A 69 7.56 -7.85 4.34
CA SER A 69 8.22 -7.88 3.03
C SER A 69 9.73 -8.02 3.27
N VAL A 70 10.21 -9.26 3.42
CA VAL A 70 11.62 -9.57 3.63
C VAL A 70 12.21 -9.96 2.28
N LEU A 71 13.32 -9.32 1.91
CA LEU A 71 14.11 -9.73 0.75
C LEU A 71 14.47 -11.21 0.91
N SER A 72 14.00 -12.04 -0.04
CA SER A 72 14.46 -13.42 -0.20
C SER A 72 15.69 -13.46 -1.10
#